data_AF-A0A3D5I3T8-F1
#
_entry.id   AF-A0A3D5I3T8-F1
#
_cell.length_a   1.000
_cell.length_b   1.000
_cell.length_c   1.000
_cell.angle_alpha   90.00
_cell.angle_beta   90.00
_cell.angle_gamma   90.00
#
_symmetry.space_group_name_H-M   'P 1'
#
loop_
_entity.id
_entity.type
_entity.pdbx_description
1 polymer ?
#
loop_
_entity_poly.entity_id
_entity_poly.type
_entity_poly.pdbx_seq_one_letter_code
_entity_poly.pdbx_strand_id
1 'polypeptide(L)'
;GNVLRGEKQVLAFADVRRSRQVLEAGQVLASLSLDPEQSSQKQVFARLNLLLAAARNESQRNGALNPRLQVDQDALNALAAQLVEREGNQPVRLEVVAARDSDSLDPIAVTVRAKGLAPP
;
A
#
# COMPACT_ATOMS: atom_id res chain seq x y z
N GLY A 1 21.53 55.31 -26.48
CA GLY A 1 22.23 54.81 -25.29
C GLY A 1 21.59 53.52 -24.86
N ASN A 2 22.37 52.44 -24.76
CA ASN A 2 21.92 51.09 -24.44
C ASN A 2 21.28 51.00 -23.05
N VAL A 3 20.08 50.42 -22.98
CA VAL A 3 19.65 49.61 -21.83
C VAL A 3 19.63 48.17 -22.30
N LEU A 4 20.58 47.37 -21.82
CA LEU A 4 20.55 45.93 -22.03
C LEU A 4 20.99 45.24 -20.76
N ARG A 5 20.35 44.09 -20.56
CA ARG A 5 20.82 42.94 -19.78
C ARG A 5 20.57 43.13 -18.28
N GLY A 6 19.59 42.49 -17.69
CA GLY A 6 19.07 41.16 -17.99
C GLY A 6 18.78 40.57 -16.63
N GLU A 7 17.54 40.67 -16.19
CA GLU A 7 17.06 39.97 -15.02
C GLU A 7 17.16 38.48 -15.34
N LYS A 8 18.24 37.87 -14.88
CA LYS A 8 18.35 36.42 -14.87
C LYS A 8 17.44 35.95 -13.75
N GLN A 9 16.14 35.92 -14.02
CA GLN A 9 15.19 35.16 -13.23
C GLN A 9 15.70 33.72 -13.34
N VAL A 10 16.42 33.27 -12.32
CA VAL A 10 16.77 31.86 -12.18
C VAL A 10 15.46 31.18 -11.85
N LEU A 11 14.72 30.83 -12.91
CA LEU A 11 13.79 29.72 -12.84
C LEU A 11 14.70 28.52 -12.58
N ALA A 12 14.93 28.23 -11.31
CA ALA A 12 15.32 26.90 -10.93
C ALA A 12 14.16 26.04 -11.40
N PHE A 13 14.29 25.48 -12.60
CA PHE A 13 13.67 24.21 -12.92
C PHE A 13 14.17 23.31 -11.80
N ALA A 14 13.36 23.21 -10.73
CA ALA A 14 13.57 22.22 -9.70
C ALA A 14 13.65 20.93 -10.49
N ASP A 15 14.88 20.42 -10.60
CA ASP A 15 15.25 19.16 -11.20
C ASP A 15 14.10 18.21 -10.92
N VAL A 16 13.26 17.98 -11.93
CA VAL A 16 12.09 17.12 -11.83
C VAL A 16 12.72 15.77 -11.63
N ARG A 17 12.99 15.40 -10.36
CA ARG A 17 13.68 14.18 -10.00
C ARG A 17 13.00 13.10 -10.82
N ARG A 18 13.75 12.48 -11.74
CA ARG A 18 13.20 11.43 -12.61
C ARG A 18 12.40 10.51 -11.72
N SER A 19 11.12 10.32 -12.09
CA SER A 19 10.23 9.31 -11.52
C SER A 19 11.07 8.07 -11.25
N ARG A 20 11.39 7.83 -9.97
CA ARG A 20 12.20 6.68 -9.57
C ARG A 20 11.18 5.63 -9.17
N GLN A 21 11.26 4.46 -9.78
CA GLN A 21 10.47 3.31 -9.37
C GLN A 21 10.77 3.04 -7.90
N VAL A 22 9.71 3.10 -7.07
CA VAL A 22 9.81 2.92 -5.61
C VAL A 22 9.26 1.58 -5.17
N LEU A 23 8.41 0.95 -5.99
CA LEU A 23 7.78 -0.33 -5.70
C LEU A 23 7.77 -1.22 -6.94
N GLU A 24 7.95 -2.51 -6.72
CA GLU A 24 7.87 -3.57 -7.73
C GLU A 24 6.58 -4.37 -7.58
N ALA A 25 5.97 -4.77 -8.69
CA ALA A 25 4.82 -5.66 -8.69
C ALA A 25 5.13 -6.97 -7.94
N GLY A 26 4.25 -7.37 -7.02
CA GLY A 26 4.45 -8.56 -6.19
C GLY A 26 5.27 -8.33 -4.92
N GLN A 27 5.83 -7.13 -4.72
CA GLN A 27 6.53 -6.77 -3.49
C GLN A 27 5.57 -6.77 -2.30
N VAL A 28 5.95 -7.45 -1.20
CA VAL A 28 5.21 -7.41 0.06
C VAL A 28 5.56 -6.11 0.80
N LEU A 29 4.56 -5.26 1.03
CA LEU A 29 4.71 -3.97 1.72
C LEU A 29 4.48 -4.10 3.22
N ALA A 30 3.62 -5.02 3.63
CA ALA A 30 3.39 -5.31 5.04
C ALA A 30 2.85 -6.73 5.19
N SER A 31 3.14 -7.34 6.34
CA SER A 31 2.55 -8.61 6.71
C SER A 31 2.18 -8.62 8.19
N LEU A 32 1.15 -9.39 8.52
CA LEU A 32 0.79 -9.68 9.91
C LEU A 32 0.14 -11.05 10.02
N SER A 33 0.16 -11.61 11.23
CA SER A 33 -0.63 -12.78 11.58
C SER A 33 -1.93 -12.36 12.26
N LEU A 34 -3.01 -13.02 11.85
CA LEU A 34 -4.33 -12.95 12.46
C LEU A 34 -4.59 -14.28 13.17
N ASP A 35 -4.59 -14.24 14.50
CA ASP A 35 -4.76 -15.44 15.33
C ASP A 35 -6.20 -15.98 15.20
N PRO A 36 -6.40 -17.29 15.36
CA PRO A 36 -7.72 -17.93 15.21
C PRO A 36 -8.80 -17.29 16.08
N GLU A 37 -8.46 -16.90 17.32
CA GLU A 37 -9.37 -16.23 18.27
C GLU A 37 -9.84 -14.83 17.80
N GLN A 38 -9.11 -14.22 16.87
CA GLN A 38 -9.44 -12.92 16.28
C GLN A 38 -10.39 -13.09 15.07
N SER A 39 -11.55 -13.70 15.30
CA SER A 39 -12.56 -13.98 14.26
C SER A 39 -13.73 -12.98 14.26
N SER A 40 -13.90 -12.16 15.30
CA SER A 40 -15.00 -11.20 15.30
C SER A 40 -14.80 -10.11 14.25
N GLN A 41 -15.89 -9.68 13.62
CA GLN A 41 -15.87 -8.66 12.57
C GLN A 41 -15.05 -7.42 12.95
N LYS A 42 -15.25 -6.91 14.18
CA LYS A 42 -14.49 -5.76 14.71
C LYS A 42 -12.98 -6.03 14.76
N GLN A 43 -12.56 -7.21 15.21
CA GLN A 43 -11.14 -7.57 15.31
C GLN A 43 -10.51 -7.71 13.92
N VAL A 44 -11.19 -8.39 13.00
CA VAL A 44 -10.74 -8.54 11.60
C VAL A 44 -10.53 -7.19 10.94
N PHE A 45 -11.52 -6.29 10.99
CA PHE A 45 -11.40 -4.95 10.41
C PHE A 45 -10.30 -4.10 11.08
N ALA A 46 -10.17 -4.17 12.41
CA ALA A 46 -9.09 -3.48 13.11
C ALA A 46 -7.72 -3.97 12.63
N ARG A 47 -7.56 -5.27 12.42
CA ARG A 47 -6.32 -5.86 11.95
C ARG A 47 -6.01 -5.50 10.50
N LEU A 48 -7.01 -5.52 9.61
CA LEU A 48 -6.86 -5.07 8.22
C LEU A 48 -6.48 -3.59 8.14
N ASN A 49 -7.12 -2.73 8.93
CA ASN A 49 -6.79 -1.31 8.99
C ASN A 49 -5.34 -1.07 9.45
N LEU A 50 -4.89 -1.81 10.46
CA LEU A 50 -3.50 -1.75 10.92
C LEU A 50 -2.53 -2.23 9.83
N LEU A 51 -2.86 -3.30 9.11
CA LEU A 51 -2.05 -3.80 7.99
C LEU A 51 -1.90 -2.75 6.88
N LEU A 52 -3.01 -2.12 6.49
CA LEU A 52 -3.02 -1.08 5.45
C LEU A 52 -2.25 0.16 5.91
N ALA A 53 -2.36 0.54 7.18
CA ALA A 53 -1.55 1.63 7.73
C ALA A 53 -0.04 1.30 7.70
N ALA A 54 0.33 0.06 8.06
CA ALA A 54 1.72 -0.39 7.97
C ALA A 54 2.25 -0.36 6.54
N ALA A 55 1.48 -0.87 5.56
CA ALA A 55 1.87 -0.85 4.15
C ALA A 55 2.04 0.58 3.62
N ARG A 56 1.18 1.51 4.05
CA ARG A 56 1.33 2.94 3.73
C ARG A 56 2.65 3.50 4.26
N ASN A 57 2.96 3.22 5.53
CA ASN A 57 4.20 3.69 6.13
C ASN A 57 5.43 3.09 5.42
N GLU A 58 5.36 1.82 5.03
CA GLU A 58 6.45 1.16 4.28
C GLU A 58 6.65 1.78 2.90
N SER A 59 5.55 2.08 2.19
CA SER A 59 5.65 2.74 0.89
C SER A 59 6.30 4.12 0.95
N GLN A 60 6.03 4.88 2.04
CA GLN A 60 6.69 6.17 2.28
C GLN A 60 8.20 5.98 2.53
N ARG A 61 8.57 4.96 3.30
CA ARG A 61 9.99 4.60 3.55
C ARG A 61 10.72 4.25 2.25
N ASN A 62 10.02 3.61 1.31
CA ASN A 62 10.54 3.28 -0.02
C ASN A 62 10.57 4.47 -1.00
N GLY A 63 10.10 5.65 -0.58
CA GLY A 63 10.22 6.89 -1.35
C GLY A 63 8.95 7.35 -2.07
N ALA A 64 7.79 6.75 -1.79
CA ALA A 64 6.52 7.24 -2.30
C ALA A 64 6.18 8.62 -1.72
N LEU A 65 6.02 9.61 -2.59
CA LEU A 65 5.68 11.00 -2.24
C LEU A 65 4.16 11.22 -2.17
N ASN A 66 3.38 10.35 -2.82
CA ASN A 66 1.92 10.32 -2.72
C ASN A 66 1.46 8.93 -2.22
N PRO A 67 1.55 8.65 -0.91
CA PRO A 67 1.33 7.31 -0.35
C PRO A 67 -0.17 6.97 -0.21
N ARG A 68 -0.99 7.32 -1.21
CA ARG A 68 -2.39 6.93 -1.26
C ARG A 68 -2.47 5.49 -1.75
N LEU A 69 -2.85 4.58 -0.85
CA LEU A 69 -3.15 3.22 -1.22
C LEU A 69 -4.44 3.17 -2.04
N GLN A 70 -4.39 2.50 -3.19
CA GLN A 70 -5.55 2.08 -3.96
C GLN A 70 -5.76 0.59 -3.69
N VAL A 71 -6.90 0.29 -3.07
CA VAL A 71 -7.32 -1.08 -2.74
C VAL A 71 -8.68 -1.30 -3.39
N ASP A 72 -8.87 -2.47 -3.98
CA ASP A 72 -10.20 -2.93 -4.38
C ASP A 72 -11.03 -3.18 -3.11
N GLN A 73 -12.02 -2.32 -2.89
CA GLN A 73 -12.85 -2.35 -1.68
C GLN A 73 -13.78 -3.57 -1.65
N ASP A 74 -14.26 -4.03 -2.81
CA ASP A 74 -15.14 -5.20 -2.89
C ASP A 74 -14.35 -6.47 -2.56
N ALA A 75 -13.14 -6.60 -3.11
CA ALA A 75 -12.23 -7.69 -2.78
C ALA A 75 -11.81 -7.67 -1.29
N LEU A 76 -11.56 -6.49 -0.73
CA LEU A 76 -11.22 -6.34 0.69
C LEU A 76 -12.38 -6.75 1.61
N ASN A 77 -13.61 -6.34 1.27
CA ASN A 77 -14.80 -6.69 2.03
C ASN A 77 -15.10 -8.20 1.94
N ALA A 78 -14.96 -8.79 0.76
CA ALA A 78 -15.09 -10.24 0.57
C ALA A 78 -14.05 -11.00 1.40
N LEU A 79 -12.80 -10.55 1.42
CA LEU A 79 -11.76 -11.13 2.26
C LEU A 79 -12.10 -11.00 3.75
N ALA A 80 -12.60 -9.83 4.18
CA ALA A 80 -13.01 -9.63 5.57
C ALA A 80 -14.13 -10.61 5.97
N ALA A 81 -15.11 -10.85 5.11
CA ALA A 81 -16.17 -11.84 5.34
C ALA A 81 -15.59 -13.26 5.49
N GLN A 82 -14.73 -13.69 4.56
CA GLN A 82 -14.09 -15.01 4.65
C GLN A 82 -13.24 -15.17 5.93
N LEU A 83 -12.56 -14.11 6.38
CA LEU A 83 -11.76 -14.15 7.62
C LEU A 83 -12.63 -14.23 8.88
N VAL A 84 -13.86 -13.72 8.84
CA VAL A 84 -14.84 -13.81 9.92
C VAL A 84 -15.49 -15.20 9.95
N GLU A 85 -15.81 -15.74 8.77
CA GLU A 85 -16.45 -17.04 8.59
C GLU A 85 -15.47 -18.22 8.62
N ARG A 86 -14.16 -17.95 8.69
CA ARG A 86 -13.15 -19.00 8.64
C ARG A 86 -13.38 -20.03 9.74
N GLU A 87 -13.40 -21.29 9.34
CA GLU A 87 -13.43 -22.41 10.26
C GLU A 87 -12.01 -22.97 10.40
N GLY A 88 -11.52 -23.05 11.63
CA GLY A 88 -10.20 -23.61 11.90
C GLY A 88 -9.43 -22.87 12.99
N ASN A 89 -8.50 -23.59 13.61
CA ASN A 89 -7.70 -23.08 14.73
C ASN A 89 -6.28 -22.67 14.29
N GLN A 90 -6.11 -22.36 13.00
CA GLN A 90 -4.81 -21.98 12.43
C GLN A 90 -4.74 -20.47 12.22
N PRO A 91 -3.59 -19.84 12.51
CA PRO A 91 -3.39 -18.43 12.23
C PRO A 91 -3.32 -18.18 10.72
N VAL A 92 -3.95 -17.10 10.26
CA VAL A 92 -3.92 -16.67 8.86
C VAL A 92 -2.87 -15.57 8.72
N ARG A 93 -1.96 -15.72 7.76
CA ARG A 93 -1.00 -14.65 7.43
C ARG A 93 -1.62 -13.72 6.40
N LEU A 94 -1.75 -12.46 6.75
CA LEU A 94 -2.22 -11.39 5.88
C LEU A 94 -1.03 -10.63 5.32
N GLU A 95 -1.05 -10.39 4.02
CA GLU A 95 0.00 -9.66 3.29
C GLU A 95 -0.64 -8.56 2.44
N VAL A 96 -0.07 -7.36 2.47
CA VAL A 96 -0.35 -6.32 1.48
C VAL A 96 0.75 -6.38 0.45
N VAL A 97 0.36 -6.55 -0.81
CA VAL A 97 1.26 -6.76 -1.93
C VAL A 97 1.04 -5.67 -2.97
N ALA A 98 2.11 -5.09 -3.49
CA ALA A 98 2.04 -4.16 -4.62
C ALA A 98 1.43 -4.87 -5.83
N ALA A 99 0.35 -4.31 -6.38
CA ALA A 99 -0.39 -4.90 -7.49
C ALA A 99 0.29 -4.63 -8.84
N ARG A 100 1.10 -3.58 -8.92
CA ARG A 100 1.88 -3.17 -10.09
C ARG A 100 3.11 -2.40 -9.65
N ASP A 101 4.04 -2.18 -10.58
CA ASP A 101 5.13 -1.24 -10.39
C ASP A 101 4.57 0.17 -10.14
N SER A 102 5.27 0.96 -9.34
CA SER A 102 4.87 2.34 -9.06
C SER A 102 6.08 3.23 -8.87
N ASP A 103 6.00 4.42 -9.43
CA ASP A 103 6.98 5.46 -9.21
C ASP A 103 6.63 6.34 -8.01
N SER A 104 7.57 7.20 -7.60
CA SER A 104 7.43 8.05 -6.42
C SER A 104 6.21 8.97 -6.40
N LEU A 105 5.65 9.33 -7.56
CA LEU A 105 4.48 10.22 -7.68
C LEU A 105 3.16 9.46 -7.87
N ASP A 106 3.23 8.17 -8.20
CA ASP A 106 2.05 7.37 -8.52
C ASP A 106 1.28 7.00 -7.25
N PRO A 107 -0.06 6.88 -7.35
CA PRO A 107 -0.83 6.16 -6.35
C PRO A 107 -0.40 4.70 -6.30
N ILE A 108 -0.35 4.14 -5.09
CA ILE A 108 0.15 2.80 -4.85
C ILE A 108 -1.01 1.81 -4.90
N ALA A 109 -1.13 1.06 -5.99
CA ALA A 109 -2.12 -0.01 -6.09
C ALA A 109 -1.65 -1.25 -5.32
N VAL A 110 -2.51 -1.78 -4.45
CA VAL A 110 -2.19 -2.94 -3.62
C VAL A 110 -3.34 -3.93 -3.57
N THR A 111 -2.99 -5.18 -3.29
CA THR A 111 -3.93 -6.27 -3.01
C THR A 111 -3.64 -6.86 -1.64
N VAL A 112 -4.69 -7.24 -0.90
CA VAL A 112 -4.54 -7.97 0.36
C VAL A 112 -4.71 -9.47 0.08
N ARG A 113 -3.76 -10.28 0.56
CA ARG A 113 -3.79 -11.74 0.42
C ARG A 113 -3.81 -12.40 1.79
N ALA A 114 -4.61 -13.45 1.93
CA ALA A 114 -4.60 -14.32 3.09
C ALA A 114 -3.95 -15.67 2.74
N LYS A 115 -2.88 -16.02 3.43
CA LYS A 115 -2.23 -17.33 3.36
C LYS A 115 -2.70 -18.19 4.53
N GLY A 116 -3.07 -19.43 4.24
CA GLY A 116 -3.64 -20.37 5.22
C GLY A 116 -5.15 -20.25 5.39
N LEU A 117 -5.81 -19.42 4.59
CA LEU A 117 -7.27 -19.45 4.42
C LEU A 117 -7.60 -20.51 3.37
N ALA A 118 -8.57 -21.38 3.65
CA ALA A 118 -9.06 -22.32 2.64
C ALA A 118 -9.64 -21.55 1.45
N PRO A 119 -9.45 -22.01 0.19
CA PRO A 119 -10.13 -21.42 -0.95
C PRO A 119 -11.65 -21.53 -0.76
N PRO A 120 -12.42 -20.56 -1.30
CA PRO A 120 -13.88 -20.60 -1.26
C PRO A 120 -14.46 -21.84 -1.97
#